data_AF-A0A2S9GG06-F1
#
_entry.id   AF-A0A2S9GG06-F1
#
_cell.length_a   1.000
_cell.length_b   1.000
_cell.length_c   1.000
_cell.angle_alpha   90.00
_cell.angle_beta   90.00
_cell.angle_gamma   90.00
#
_symmetry.space_group_name_H-M   'P 1'
#
loop_
_entity.id
_entity.type
_entity.pdbx_description
1 polymer ?
#
loop_
_entity_poly.entity_id
_entity_poly.type
_entity_poly.pdbx_seq_one_letter_code
_entity_poly.pdbx_strand_id
1 'polypeptide(L)' 'LVDPATVPMDHTGTAESGNEIFTATTPLPFAGSVGYTVRVLPNHRLLAGDNELGLVTLA' A
#
# COMPACT_ATOMS: atom_id res chain seq x y z
N LEU A 1 17.06 12.15 -3.54
CA LEU A 1 16.00 11.24 -3.05
C LEU A 1 15.42 10.56 -4.27
N VAL A 2 15.23 9.24 -4.27
CA VAL A 2 14.59 8.52 -5.38
C VAL A 2 13.09 8.51 -5.12
N ASP A 3 12.29 8.77 -6.15
CA ASP A 3 10.83 8.69 -6.01
C ASP A 3 10.40 7.25 -5.71
N PRO A 4 9.54 7.03 -4.69
CA PRO A 4 9.11 5.69 -4.35
C PRO A 4 8.18 5.13 -5.42
N ALA A 5 8.47 3.91 -5.89
CA ALA A 5 7.52 3.14 -6.69
C ALA A 5 6.46 2.53 -5.77
N THR A 6 5.18 2.65 -6.16
CA THR A 6 4.06 2.02 -5.44
C THR A 6 3.57 0.81 -6.23
N VAL A 7 3.42 -0.33 -5.56
CA VAL A 7 2.89 -1.57 -6.14
C VAL A 7 1.63 -1.95 -5.35
N PRO A 8 0.45 -2.07 -5.98
CA PRO A 8 -0.75 -2.55 -5.31
C PRO A 8 -0.54 -3.95 -4.72
N MET A 9 -1.12 -4.19 -3.55
CA MET A 9 -1.11 -5.50 -2.91
C MET A 9 -2.46 -6.17 -3.07
N ASP A 10 -2.43 -7.48 -3.31
CA ASP A 10 -3.63 -8.31 -3.36
C ASP A 10 -3.93 -8.87 -1.97
N HIS A 11 -5.20 -8.81 -1.56
CA HIS A 11 -5.68 -9.54 -0.39
C HIS A 11 -5.79 -11.02 -0.74
N THR A 12 -4.93 -11.86 -0.16
CA THR A 12 -4.83 -13.29 -0.51
C THR A 12 -5.49 -14.21 0.52
N GLY A 13 -6.05 -13.66 1.60
CA GLY A 13 -6.82 -14.40 2.59
C GLY A 13 -6.44 -14.08 4.03
N THR A 14 -6.93 -14.88 4.96
CA THR A 14 -6.78 -14.66 6.40
C THR A 14 -5.88 -15.74 7.01
N ALA A 15 -4.90 -15.33 7.82
CA ALA A 15 -4.04 -16.23 8.59
C ALA A 15 -4.82 -16.95 9.69
N GLU A 16 -4.30 -18.07 10.20
CA GLU A 16 -4.91 -18.82 11.30
C GLU A 16 -5.12 -17.97 12.57
N SER A 17 -4.26 -16.97 12.78
CA SER A 17 -4.37 -16.02 13.89
C SER A 17 -5.47 -14.95 13.70
N GLY A 18 -6.21 -14.99 12.59
CA GLY A 18 -7.24 -14.01 12.24
C GLY A 18 -6.72 -12.72 11.58
N ASN A 19 -5.42 -12.65 11.26
CA ASN A 19 -4.85 -11.49 10.57
C ASN A 19 -5.06 -11.61 9.05
N GLU A 20 -5.44 -10.53 8.39
CA GLU A 20 -5.54 -10.50 6.92
C GLU A 20 -4.14 -10.46 6.27
N ILE A 21 -3.99 -11.18 5.16
CA ILE A 21 -2.74 -11.35 4.42
C ILE A 21 -2.83 -10.58 3.11
N PHE A 22 -1.92 -9.64 2.93
CA PHE A 22 -1.76 -8.89 1.70
C PHE A 22 -0.40 -9.24 1.08
N THR A 23 -0.36 -9.47 -0.23
CA THR A 23 0.87 -9.83 -0.94
C THR A 23 1.09 -8.96 -2.17
N ALA A 24 2.35 -8.71 -2.51
CA ALA A 24 2.75 -8.10 -3.78
C ALA A 24 4.08 -8.67 -4.23
N THR A 25 4.27 -8.75 -5.55
CA THR A 25 5.55 -9.05 -6.18
C THR A 25 6.09 -7.79 -6.84
N THR A 26 7.30 -7.38 -6.50
CA THR A 26 7.92 -6.16 -7.03
C THR A 26 9.26 -6.48 -7.70
N PRO A 27 9.51 -6.02 -8.94
CA PRO A 27 10.80 -6.17 -9.57
C PRO A 27 11.86 -5.27 -8.90
N LEU A 28 13.09 -5.78 -8.74
CA LEU A 28 14.18 -4.97 -8.21
C LEU A 28 14.67 -3.96 -9.27
N PRO A 29 14.65 -2.65 -8.97
CA PRO A 29 14.96 -1.61 -9.97
C PRO A 29 16.46 -1.52 -10.29
N PHE A 30 17.34 -2.00 -9.41
CA PHE A 30 18.79 -2.02 -9.58
C PHE A 30 19.44 -3.04 -8.63
N ALA A 31 20.71 -3.36 -8.88
CA ALA A 31 21.50 -4.20 -7.99
C ALA A 31 21.90 -3.45 -6.72
N GLY A 32 21.83 -4.11 -5.56
CA GLY A 32 22.20 -3.55 -4.25
C GLY A 32 21.04 -3.53 -3.26
N SER A 33 21.21 -2.78 -2.17
CA SER A 33 20.21 -2.68 -1.10
C SER A 33 19.02 -1.82 -1.52
N VAL A 34 17.81 -2.31 -1.27
CA VAL A 34 16.56 -1.60 -1.49
C VAL A 34 15.76 -1.62 -0.18
N GLY A 35 15.29 -0.44 0.23
CA GLY A 35 14.34 -0.32 1.34
C GLY A 35 12.90 -0.39 0.84
N TYR A 36 12.00 -0.90 1.66
CA TYR A 36 10.56 -0.90 1.37
C TYR A 36 9.76 -0.57 2.62
N THR A 37 8.55 -0.09 2.40
CA THR A 37 7.53 0.05 3.44
C THR A 37 6.25 -0.60 2.94
N VAL A 38 5.48 -1.17 3.86
CA VAL A 38 4.16 -1.75 3.57
C VAL A 38 3.11 -0.87 4.22
N ARG A 39 2.08 -0.49 3.46
CA ARG A 39 0.95 0.31 3.93
C ARG A 39 -0.34 -0.43 3.61
N VAL A 40 -1.02 -0.93 4.63
CA VAL A 40 -2.39 -1.42 4.52
C VAL A 40 -3.32 -0.28 4.90
N LEU A 41 -4.21 0.10 3.98
CA LEU A 41 -5.01 1.30 4.10
C LEU A 41 -6.50 0.96 4.05
N PRO A 42 -7.38 1.78 4.64
CA PRO A 42 -8.81 1.64 4.45
C PRO A 42 -9.17 1.79 2.96
N ASN A 43 -9.94 0.84 2.41
CA ASN A 43 -10.51 0.92 1.08
C ASN A 43 -12.04 0.83 1.20
N HIS A 44 -12.72 1.90 0.79
CA HIS A 44 -14.17 1.95 0.78
C HIS A 44 -14.64 2.94 -0.28
N ARG A 45 -15.76 2.64 -0.97
CA ARG A 45 -16.30 3.46 -2.08
C ARG A 45 -16.63 4.91 -1.69
N LEU A 46 -16.83 5.17 -0.40
CA LEU A 46 -17.13 6.52 0.11
C LEU A 46 -15.87 7.33 0.50
N LEU A 47 -14.68 6.73 0.43
CA LEU A 47 -13.42 7.48 0.55
C LEU A 47 -13.08 8.06 -0.83
N ALA A 48 -12.51 9.26 -0.90
CA ALA A 48 -12.11 9.82 -2.20
C ALA A 48 -10.85 9.14 -2.77
N GLY A 49 -10.17 8.32 -1.98
CA GLY A 49 -9.14 7.39 -2.42
C GLY A 49 -8.60 6.53 -1.26
N ASP A 50 -7.73 5.57 -1.57
CA ASP A 50 -7.13 4.66 -0.58
C ASP A 50 -6.27 5.38 0.48
N ASN A 51 -5.92 6.65 0.24
CA ASN A 51 -4.90 7.38 0.99
C ASN A 51 -5.30 8.84 1.17
N GLU A 52 -6.42 9.12 1.84
CA GLU A 52 -6.78 10.50 2.15
C GLU A 52 -5.99 11.03 3.36
N LEU A 53 -4.75 11.43 3.12
CA LEU A 53 -4.05 12.45 3.93
C LEU A 53 -4.27 13.86 3.35
N GLY A 54 -5.25 14.03 2.47
CA GLY A 54 -5.58 15.31 1.84
C GLY A 54 -6.45 16.17 2.74
N LEU A 55 -6.01 17.41 3.01
CA LEU A 55 -6.82 18.42 3.68
C LEU A 55 -8.09 18.70 2.84
N VAL A 56 -9.25 18.29 3.33
CA VAL A 56 -10.54 18.75 2.79
C VAL A 56 -10.78 20.16 3.31
N THR A 57 -10.53 21.18 2.48
CA THR A 57 -10.98 22.55 2.75
C THR A 57 -12.10 22.90 1.79
N LEU A 58 -13.20 23.43 2.33
CA LEU A 58 -14.25 24.08 1.55
C LEU A 58 -13.76 25.47 1.15
N ALA A 59 -14.07 25.89 -0.08
CA ALA A 59 -13.78 27.22 -0.61
C ALA A 59 -14.75 28.27 -0.06
#